data_AF-A0A820SUC6-F1
#
_entry.id   AF-A0A820SUC6-F1
#
_cell.length_a   1.000
_cell.length_b   1.000
_cell.length_c   1.000
_cell.angle_alpha   90.00
_cell.angle_beta   90.00
_cell.angle_gamma   90.00
#
_symmetry.space_group_name_H-M   'P 1'
#
loop_
_entity.id
_entity.type
_entity.pdbx_description
1 polymer ?
#
loop_
_entity_poly.entity_id
_entity_poly.type
_entity_poly.pdbx_seq_one_letter_code
_entity_poly.pdbx_strand_id
1 'polypeptide(L)'
;KSFKNTSIDHIFVEYNQQFIHLAILHEEKSYFLIRQNTAQLPTDIKLSYGDTLRVMEPTDLKFTKDKFSFAYPRNVSHFLWLYNTSEFLECNRTLADQMEKKFYIYQNSKQVNLTILPMRNIVYILNKLEKHYWLAGGTLLGWYRHCGLIPYTKDVDFGLFAEEYDENIRNYFLGNPTVYLWGALGLVNDFLEFRLFTGRYTFDLFWAYRENDHRWCGYQAQRVKYRRILPLLPKLCSCDLFGYRFSIPCSPVDYLNNEYGYDLWKNPLEKNYTWTNIEYHSIWDDISWMYAVRLYTSKGELRQDKYAIDWITNHFNYSLKIIPSFLNVLPNEPVTLPPVKN
;
A
#
# COMPACT_ATOMS: atom_id res chain seq x y z
N LYS A 1 -23.14 -26.22 29.28
CA LYS A 1 -22.21 -27.38 29.18
C LYS A 1 -20.83 -26.83 28.78
N SER A 2 -19.76 -27.11 29.51
CA SER A 2 -18.41 -26.61 29.14
C SER A 2 -17.86 -27.44 27.99
N PHE A 3 -17.61 -26.82 26.85
CA PHE A 3 -17.01 -27.48 25.69
C PHE A 3 -15.55 -27.82 25.98
N LYS A 4 -15.25 -29.12 26.12
CA LYS A 4 -13.89 -29.66 26.29
C LYS A 4 -13.17 -29.70 24.93
N ASN A 5 -12.77 -28.52 24.48
CA ASN A 5 -11.60 -28.23 23.67
C ASN A 5 -11.50 -26.71 23.65
N THR A 6 -11.13 -26.14 24.79
CA THR A 6 -11.08 -24.69 24.98
C THR A 6 -9.88 -24.16 24.22
N SER A 7 -10.09 -23.73 22.97
CA SER A 7 -9.26 -22.65 22.44
C SER A 7 -9.35 -21.52 23.45
N ILE A 8 -8.21 -21.15 24.05
CA ILE A 8 -8.14 -20.01 24.98
C ILE A 8 -8.41 -18.68 24.25
N ASP A 9 -8.46 -18.70 22.92
CA ASP A 9 -8.62 -17.53 22.08
C ASP A 9 -10.10 -17.15 21.87
N HIS A 10 -11.01 -18.10 22.05
CA HIS A 10 -12.45 -17.87 21.88
C HIS A 10 -13.27 -18.56 22.97
N ILE A 11 -13.98 -17.75 23.75
CA ILE A 11 -14.84 -18.20 24.84
C ILE A 11 -16.30 -17.99 24.43
N PHE A 12 -17.09 -19.04 24.52
CA PHE A 12 -18.52 -19.02 24.24
C PHE A 12 -19.29 -19.23 25.53
N VAL A 13 -20.09 -18.24 25.93
CA VAL A 13 -20.94 -18.29 27.12
C VAL A 13 -22.39 -18.34 26.67
N GLU A 14 -23.08 -19.42 27.01
CA GLU A 14 -24.52 -19.55 26.79
C GLU A 14 -25.27 -19.01 28.03
N TYR A 15 -26.17 -18.06 27.82
CA TYR A 15 -27.04 -17.52 28.86
C TYR A 15 -28.42 -17.22 28.28
N ASN A 16 -29.49 -17.75 28.89
CA ASN A 16 -30.88 -17.57 28.43
C ASN A 16 -31.09 -17.79 26.92
N GLN A 17 -30.53 -18.89 26.37
CA GLN A 17 -30.59 -19.22 24.94
C GLN A 17 -29.87 -18.22 24.01
N GLN A 18 -29.10 -17.28 24.55
CA GLN A 18 -28.20 -16.42 23.79
C GLN A 18 -26.75 -16.86 23.97
N PHE A 19 -25.95 -16.70 22.92
CA PHE A 19 -24.52 -16.93 22.96
C PHE A 19 -23.77 -15.59 23.01
N ILE A 20 -22.97 -15.41 24.04
CA ILE A 20 -21.97 -14.35 24.12
C ILE A 20 -20.65 -14.96 23.64
N HIS A 21 -20.11 -14.40 22.56
CA HIS A 21 -18.79 -14.75 22.05
C HIS A 21 -17.77 -13.71 22.50
N LEU A 22 -16.75 -14.16 23.24
CA LEU A 22 -15.63 -13.35 23.66
C LEU A 22 -14.38 -13.83 22.90
N ALA A 23 -13.86 -12.98 22.03
CA ALA A 23 -12.58 -13.21 21.36
C ALA A 23 -11.46 -12.54 22.16
N ILE A 24 -10.37 -13.27 22.38
CA ILE A 24 -9.17 -12.73 23.04
C ILE A 24 -8.32 -12.00 22.00
N LEU A 25 -7.97 -10.76 22.32
CA LEU A 25 -7.07 -9.92 21.54
C LEU A 25 -5.65 -10.13 22.07
N HIS A 26 -4.76 -10.69 21.25
CA HIS A 26 -3.35 -10.86 21.60
C HIS A 26 -2.57 -9.60 21.20
N GLU A 27 -1.94 -8.94 22.16
CA GLU A 27 -1.14 -7.75 21.89
C GLU A 27 0.16 -8.11 21.19
N GLU A 28 0.32 -7.60 19.98
CA GLU A 28 1.59 -7.54 19.25
C GLU A 28 2.17 -6.12 19.36
N LYS A 29 3.36 -5.89 18.80
CA LYS A 29 4.10 -4.63 18.93
C LYS A 29 3.29 -3.36 18.62
N SER A 30 2.35 -3.42 17.67
CA SER A 30 1.52 -2.25 17.31
C SER A 30 0.08 -2.57 16.90
N TYR A 31 -0.33 -3.82 16.97
CA TYR A 31 -1.68 -4.28 16.62
C TYR A 31 -2.10 -5.42 17.56
N PHE A 32 -3.39 -5.72 17.56
CA PHE A 32 -3.94 -6.90 18.20
C PHE A 32 -4.14 -8.01 17.17
N LEU A 33 -3.67 -9.20 17.47
CA LEU A 33 -3.95 -10.42 16.71
C LEU A 33 -5.19 -11.11 17.29
N ILE A 34 -6.13 -11.45 16.43
CA ILE A 34 -7.32 -12.26 16.75
C ILE A 34 -7.17 -13.57 16.02
N ARG A 35 -6.99 -14.65 16.78
CA ARG A 35 -6.82 -15.97 16.19
C ARG A 35 -8.12 -16.47 15.55
N GLN A 36 -7.98 -17.47 14.70
CA GLN A 36 -9.13 -18.20 14.19
C GLN A 36 -9.65 -19.14 15.27
N ASN A 37 -10.98 -19.27 15.37
CA ASN A 37 -11.59 -20.26 16.23
C ASN A 37 -11.39 -21.66 15.64
N THR A 38 -10.71 -22.52 16.40
CA THR A 38 -10.49 -23.92 16.03
C THR A 38 -11.45 -24.89 16.73
N ALA A 39 -12.27 -24.39 17.67
CA ALA A 39 -13.24 -25.21 18.38
C ALA A 39 -14.48 -25.48 17.52
N GLN A 40 -14.98 -26.71 17.57
CA GLN A 40 -16.23 -27.07 16.91
C GLN A 40 -17.41 -26.41 17.62
N LEU A 41 -18.22 -25.66 16.87
CA LEU A 41 -19.40 -24.99 17.41
C LEU A 41 -20.63 -25.90 17.33
N PRO A 42 -21.58 -25.79 18.28
CA PRO A 42 -22.76 -26.66 18.33
C PRO A 42 -23.83 -26.31 17.28
N THR A 43 -23.70 -25.15 16.64
CA THR A 43 -24.67 -24.56 15.71
C THR A 43 -23.92 -23.74 14.66
N ASP A 44 -24.58 -23.43 13.54
CA ASP A 44 -24.08 -22.54 12.47
C ASP A 44 -24.08 -21.06 12.92
N ILE A 45 -23.30 -20.76 13.97
CA ILE A 45 -23.12 -19.39 14.44
C ILE A 45 -22.17 -18.67 13.48
N LYS A 46 -22.66 -17.62 12.82
CA LYS A 46 -21.80 -16.70 12.07
C LYS A 46 -20.93 -15.92 13.06
N LEU A 47 -19.63 -16.15 13.00
CA LEU A 47 -18.66 -15.46 13.85
C LEU A 47 -18.29 -14.10 13.27
N SER A 48 -18.36 -13.05 14.10
CA SER A 48 -17.76 -11.74 13.80
C SER A 48 -16.28 -11.68 14.17
N TYR A 49 -15.76 -12.63 14.95
CA TYR A 49 -14.33 -12.76 15.26
C TYR A 49 -13.97 -14.23 15.24
N GLY A 50 -12.79 -14.60 14.77
CA GLY A 50 -12.36 -16.00 14.73
C GLY A 50 -12.94 -16.83 13.57
N ASP A 51 -13.59 -16.20 12.59
CA ASP A 51 -13.87 -16.81 11.29
C ASP A 51 -12.56 -17.05 10.50
N THR A 52 -11.64 -16.10 10.62
CA THR A 52 -10.27 -16.15 10.10
C THR A 52 -9.31 -15.46 11.07
N LEU A 53 -8.00 -15.61 10.84
CA LEU A 53 -6.97 -14.87 11.55
C LEU A 53 -7.07 -13.39 11.16
N ARG A 54 -7.09 -12.48 12.14
CA ARG A 54 -7.29 -11.04 11.89
C ARG A 54 -6.32 -10.19 12.70
N VAL A 55 -6.03 -8.99 12.20
CA VAL A 55 -5.28 -7.96 12.93
C VAL A 55 -6.05 -6.66 13.05
N MET A 56 -5.94 -5.99 14.19
CA MET A 56 -6.66 -4.75 14.49
C MET A 56 -5.76 -3.72 15.15
N GLU A 57 -5.92 -2.44 14.82
CA GLU A 57 -5.11 -1.39 15.41
C GLU A 57 -5.69 -0.95 16.77
N PRO A 58 -4.84 -0.73 17.81
CA PRO A 58 -5.32 -0.36 19.13
C PRO A 58 -5.92 1.05 19.17
N THR A 59 -5.50 1.91 18.24
CA THR A 59 -5.90 3.32 18.16
C THR A 59 -7.40 3.52 17.97
N ASP A 60 -8.08 2.50 17.44
CA ASP A 60 -9.52 2.54 17.19
C ASP A 60 -10.33 2.20 18.43
N LEU A 61 -9.70 1.73 19.51
CA LEU A 61 -10.37 1.28 20.71
C LEU A 61 -10.32 2.33 21.84
N LYS A 62 -11.38 2.35 22.63
CA LYS A 62 -11.48 2.99 23.94
C LYS A 62 -11.73 1.92 24.99
N PHE A 63 -11.23 2.16 26.20
CA PHE A 63 -11.42 1.26 27.33
C PHE A 63 -12.33 1.93 28.37
N THR A 64 -13.26 1.17 28.94
CA THR A 64 -14.04 1.59 30.10
C THR A 64 -13.13 1.74 31.33
N LYS A 65 -13.49 2.63 32.27
CA LYS A 65 -12.72 2.90 33.50
C LYS A 65 -13.31 2.21 34.74
N ASP A 66 -14.25 1.29 34.55
CA ASP A 66 -15.02 0.67 35.64
C ASP A 66 -14.37 -0.64 36.11
N LYS A 67 -14.99 -1.31 37.10
CA LYS A 67 -14.55 -2.62 37.62
C LYS A 67 -14.32 -3.69 36.54
N PHE A 68 -14.94 -3.53 35.37
CA PHE A 68 -14.72 -4.34 34.18
C PHE A 68 -14.24 -3.46 33.03
N SER A 69 -13.01 -3.69 32.57
CA SER A 69 -12.43 -2.98 31.42
C SER A 69 -12.83 -3.67 30.12
N PHE A 70 -13.75 -3.10 29.36
CA PHE A 70 -14.10 -3.54 28.02
C PHE A 70 -13.55 -2.57 26.98
N ALA A 71 -13.08 -3.10 25.86
CA ALA A 71 -12.68 -2.33 24.70
C ALA A 71 -13.89 -2.12 23.76
N TYR A 72 -14.07 -0.91 23.25
CA TYR A 72 -15.09 -0.59 22.25
C TYR A 72 -14.56 0.42 21.23
N PRO A 73 -15.02 0.38 19.97
CA PRO A 73 -14.53 1.29 18.94
C PRO A 73 -14.94 2.74 19.21
N ARG A 74 -14.00 3.68 19.04
CA ARG A 74 -14.26 5.12 19.15
C ARG A 74 -15.14 5.64 18.01
N ASN A 75 -14.90 5.13 16.81
CA ASN A 75 -15.66 5.41 15.60
C ASN A 75 -16.02 4.05 14.98
N VAL A 76 -17.29 3.66 15.07
CA VAL A 76 -17.77 2.35 14.61
C VAL A 76 -17.60 2.20 13.09
N SER A 77 -17.88 3.25 12.32
CA SER A 77 -17.77 3.20 10.85
C SER A 77 -16.32 2.99 10.42
N HIS A 78 -15.39 3.77 10.98
CA HIS A 78 -13.96 3.65 10.68
C HIS A 78 -13.40 2.29 11.12
N PHE A 79 -13.84 1.82 12.28
CA PHE A 79 -13.51 0.49 12.78
C PHE A 79 -13.94 -0.61 11.81
N LEU A 80 -15.18 -0.57 11.32
CA LEU A 80 -15.70 -1.55 10.36
C LEU A 80 -14.99 -1.45 9.01
N TRP A 81 -14.59 -0.25 8.60
CA TRP A 81 -13.77 -0.03 7.41
C TRP A 81 -12.40 -0.72 7.54
N LEU A 82 -11.67 -0.51 8.66
CA LEU A 82 -10.40 -1.20 8.93
C LEU A 82 -10.58 -2.72 9.06
N TYR A 83 -11.68 -3.15 9.68
CA TYR A 83 -12.01 -4.55 9.86
C TYR A 83 -12.18 -5.28 8.51
N ASN A 84 -12.67 -4.60 7.47
CA ASN A 84 -12.88 -5.18 6.15
C ASN A 84 -11.57 -5.71 5.51
N THR A 85 -10.43 -5.12 5.84
CA THR A 85 -9.10 -5.55 5.37
C THR A 85 -8.29 -6.28 6.44
N SER A 86 -8.90 -6.67 7.56
CA SER A 86 -8.19 -7.17 8.74
C SER A 86 -7.70 -8.60 8.63
N GLU A 87 -8.20 -9.38 7.67
CA GLU A 87 -7.78 -10.78 7.49
C GLU A 87 -6.27 -10.86 7.31
N PHE A 88 -5.61 -11.64 8.15
CA PHE A 88 -4.16 -11.63 8.26
C PHE A 88 -3.53 -12.77 7.49
N LEU A 89 -2.51 -12.45 6.70
CA LEU A 89 -1.66 -13.42 6.03
C LEU A 89 -0.22 -13.30 6.55
N GLU A 90 0.41 -14.45 6.72
CA GLU A 90 1.84 -14.52 6.99
C GLU A 90 2.66 -14.46 5.71
N CYS A 91 3.86 -13.90 5.80
CA CYS A 91 4.86 -14.04 4.76
C CYS A 91 5.32 -15.50 4.62
N ASN A 92 5.96 -15.85 3.51
CA ASN A 92 6.50 -17.19 3.32
C ASN A 92 7.84 -17.35 4.07
N ARG A 93 7.76 -17.70 5.35
CA ARG A 93 8.94 -17.92 6.23
C ARG A 93 9.92 -18.93 5.67
N THR A 94 9.43 -20.06 5.16
CA THR A 94 10.27 -21.08 4.54
C THR A 94 11.08 -20.53 3.37
N LEU A 95 10.45 -19.73 2.51
CA LEU A 95 11.14 -19.09 1.39
C LEU A 95 12.13 -18.01 1.87
N ALA A 96 11.77 -17.23 2.88
CA ALA A 96 12.67 -16.24 3.47
C ALA A 96 13.95 -16.88 4.03
N ASP A 97 13.82 -17.95 4.80
CA ASP A 97 14.97 -18.71 5.33
C ASP A 97 15.85 -19.28 4.21
N GLN A 98 15.25 -19.70 3.10
CA GLN A 98 16.00 -20.15 1.92
C GLN A 98 16.75 -18.99 1.26
N MET A 99 16.15 -17.81 1.15
CA MET A 99 16.81 -16.62 0.57
C MET A 99 18.00 -16.16 1.42
N GLU A 100 17.83 -16.11 2.74
CA GLU A 100 18.92 -15.75 3.66
C GLU A 100 20.10 -16.72 3.53
N LYS A 101 19.83 -18.03 3.54
CA LYS A 101 20.88 -19.06 3.46
C LYS A 101 21.56 -19.14 2.09
N LYS A 102 20.79 -19.06 1.00
CA LYS A 102 21.30 -19.28 -0.36
C LYS A 102 22.00 -18.05 -0.92
N PHE A 103 21.48 -16.86 -0.66
CA PHE A 103 21.94 -15.62 -1.28
C PHE A 103 22.57 -14.64 -0.28
N TYR A 104 22.64 -14.98 1.02
CA TYR A 104 23.19 -14.12 2.07
C TYR A 104 22.46 -12.75 2.15
N ILE A 105 21.15 -12.76 1.89
CA ILE A 105 20.31 -11.57 1.87
C ILE A 105 19.68 -11.38 3.25
N TYR A 106 20.29 -10.54 4.09
CA TYR A 106 19.80 -10.25 5.45
C TYR A 106 19.13 -8.88 5.54
N GLN A 107 18.15 -8.76 6.45
CA GLN A 107 17.51 -7.48 6.73
C GLN A 107 18.49 -6.48 7.37
N ASN A 108 18.60 -5.30 6.78
CA ASN A 108 19.49 -4.24 7.28
C ASN A 108 18.73 -3.33 8.26
N SER A 109 19.08 -3.39 9.55
CA SER A 109 18.41 -2.61 10.60
C SER A 109 18.38 -1.10 10.34
N LYS A 110 19.44 -0.55 9.71
CA LYS A 110 19.49 0.87 9.33
C LYS A 110 18.50 1.20 8.22
N GLN A 111 18.41 0.36 7.19
CA GLN A 111 17.40 0.52 6.13
C GLN A 111 16.00 0.41 6.73
N VAL A 112 15.73 -0.64 7.51
CA VAL A 112 14.43 -0.86 8.16
C VAL A 112 14.02 0.35 9.00
N ASN A 113 14.90 0.90 9.83
CA ASN A 113 14.60 2.07 10.65
C ASN A 113 14.30 3.33 9.82
N LEU A 114 14.95 3.48 8.66
CA LEU A 114 14.79 4.63 7.78
C LEU A 114 13.54 4.52 6.88
N THR A 115 13.02 3.31 6.66
CA THR A 115 11.82 3.09 5.82
C THR A 115 10.56 2.94 6.65
N ILE A 116 10.62 2.24 7.80
CA ILE A 116 9.40 1.85 8.53
C ILE A 116 8.64 3.05 9.11
N LEU A 117 9.32 4.07 9.61
CA LEU A 117 8.67 5.26 10.16
C LEU A 117 7.90 6.06 9.08
N PRO A 118 8.51 6.39 7.92
CA PRO A 118 7.78 6.94 6.79
C PRO A 118 6.61 6.06 6.32
N MET A 119 6.80 4.75 6.19
CA MET A 119 5.73 3.82 5.78
C MET A 119 4.53 3.90 6.74
N ARG A 120 4.80 3.90 8.05
CA ARG A 120 3.74 4.07 9.07
C ARG A 120 3.03 5.42 8.95
N ASN A 121 3.76 6.50 8.68
CA ASN A 121 3.15 7.81 8.48
C ASN A 121 2.23 7.82 7.27
N ILE A 122 2.66 7.22 6.15
CA ILE A 122 1.85 7.08 4.94
C ILE A 122 0.56 6.31 5.26
N VAL A 123 0.69 5.11 5.83
CA VAL A 123 -0.45 4.24 6.16
C VAL A 123 -1.41 4.88 7.15
N TYR A 124 -0.90 5.53 8.20
CA TYR A 124 -1.74 6.23 9.17
C TYR A 124 -2.66 7.25 8.49
N ILE A 125 -2.17 7.91 7.43
CA ILE A 125 -2.90 8.93 6.71
C ILE A 125 -3.86 8.36 5.70
N LEU A 126 -3.45 7.33 4.97
CA LEU A 126 -4.36 6.61 4.09
C LEU A 126 -5.53 6.01 4.90
N ASN A 127 -5.26 5.41 6.06
CA ASN A 127 -6.30 4.93 6.98
C ASN A 127 -7.19 6.09 7.46
N LYS A 128 -6.62 7.19 7.94
CA LYS A 128 -7.40 8.35 8.40
C LYS A 128 -8.31 8.94 7.32
N LEU A 129 -7.89 8.87 6.05
CA LEU A 129 -8.65 9.31 4.88
C LEU A 129 -9.54 8.19 4.29
N GLU A 130 -9.59 7.01 4.93
CA GLU A 130 -10.34 5.83 4.50
C GLU A 130 -10.01 5.41 3.06
N LYS A 131 -8.72 5.43 2.71
CA LYS A 131 -8.18 5.06 1.40
C LYS A 131 -7.56 3.67 1.46
N HIS A 132 -8.05 2.78 0.60
CA HIS A 132 -7.48 1.46 0.48
C HIS A 132 -6.15 1.54 -0.26
N TYR A 133 -5.19 0.78 0.27
CA TYR A 133 -3.86 0.66 -0.29
C TYR A 133 -3.38 -0.77 -0.15
N TRP A 134 -2.32 -1.12 -0.86
CA TRP A 134 -1.59 -2.36 -0.62
C TRP A 134 -0.09 -2.15 -0.81
N LEU A 135 0.74 -2.95 -0.15
CA LEU A 135 2.15 -3.08 -0.55
C LEU A 135 2.18 -3.58 -1.99
N ALA A 136 2.90 -2.90 -2.87
CA ALA A 136 2.99 -3.24 -4.29
C ALA A 136 4.43 -3.62 -4.69
N GLY A 137 4.59 -4.12 -5.91
CA GLY A 137 5.89 -4.33 -6.55
C GLY A 137 6.95 -5.00 -5.67
N GLY A 138 8.12 -4.37 -5.62
CA GLY A 138 9.27 -4.89 -4.88
C GLY A 138 9.03 -4.94 -3.37
N THR A 139 8.10 -4.13 -2.86
CA THR A 139 7.74 -4.09 -1.44
C THR A 139 6.87 -5.29 -1.05
N LEU A 140 5.86 -5.63 -1.86
CA LEU A 140 5.07 -6.85 -1.66
C LEU A 140 5.94 -8.10 -1.80
N LEU A 141 6.81 -8.12 -2.83
CA LEU A 141 7.74 -9.21 -3.06
C LEU A 141 8.72 -9.35 -1.88
N GLY A 142 9.23 -8.24 -1.36
CA GLY A 142 10.06 -8.22 -0.16
C GLY A 142 9.35 -8.87 1.01
N TRP A 143 8.12 -8.44 1.31
CA TRP A 143 7.33 -9.00 2.40
C TRP A 143 7.12 -10.50 2.20
N TYR A 144 6.63 -10.94 1.04
CA TYR A 144 6.26 -12.34 0.85
C TYR A 144 7.48 -13.27 0.80
N ARG A 145 8.56 -12.87 0.11
CA ARG A 145 9.75 -13.70 -0.15
C ARG A 145 10.82 -13.61 0.93
N HIS A 146 10.95 -12.47 1.63
CA HIS A 146 12.00 -12.24 2.64
C HIS A 146 11.45 -11.99 4.04
N CYS A 147 10.12 -11.96 4.22
CA CYS A 147 9.51 -11.52 5.49
C CYS A 147 10.05 -10.16 5.96
N GLY A 148 10.32 -9.26 5.00
CA GLY A 148 11.03 -8.00 5.22
C GLY A 148 11.03 -7.14 3.97
N LEU A 149 12.05 -6.30 3.78
CA LEU A 149 12.25 -5.56 2.53
C LEU A 149 13.33 -6.24 1.69
N ILE A 150 13.38 -5.93 0.40
CA ILE A 150 14.51 -6.32 -0.46
C ILE A 150 15.71 -5.45 -0.07
N PRO A 151 16.82 -6.00 0.47
CA PRO A 151 17.85 -5.17 1.13
C PRO A 151 18.62 -4.20 0.22
N TYR A 152 18.61 -4.45 -1.09
CA TYR A 152 19.31 -3.62 -2.08
C TYR A 152 18.39 -2.60 -2.78
N THR A 153 17.10 -2.50 -2.40
CA THR A 153 16.20 -1.48 -2.96
C THR A 153 16.21 -0.17 -2.17
N LYS A 154 15.88 0.94 -2.84
CA LYS A 154 15.84 2.29 -2.26
C LYS A 154 14.47 2.97 -2.35
N ASP A 155 13.51 2.30 -2.97
CA ASP A 155 12.12 2.69 -3.07
C ASP A 155 11.23 1.74 -2.26
N VAL A 156 10.04 2.21 -1.93
CA VAL A 156 8.95 1.45 -1.33
C VAL A 156 7.70 1.77 -2.13
N ASP A 157 6.96 0.75 -2.53
CA ASP A 157 5.83 0.87 -3.43
C ASP A 157 4.52 0.58 -2.70
N PHE A 158 3.55 1.46 -2.87
CA PHE A 158 2.17 1.24 -2.50
C PHE A 158 1.28 1.35 -3.72
N GLY A 159 0.31 0.45 -3.85
CA GLY A 159 -0.79 0.62 -4.78
C GLY A 159 -2.00 1.22 -4.08
N LEU A 160 -2.78 2.03 -4.79
CA LEU A 160 -4.05 2.60 -4.37
C LEU A 160 -5.08 2.45 -5.49
N PHE A 161 -6.36 2.49 -5.15
CA PHE A 161 -7.41 2.50 -6.16
C PHE A 161 -7.59 3.91 -6.74
N ALA A 162 -7.57 4.02 -8.08
CA ALA A 162 -7.80 5.28 -8.80
C ALA A 162 -9.14 5.92 -8.44
N GLU A 163 -10.17 5.09 -8.25
CA GLU A 163 -11.52 5.52 -7.92
C GLU A 163 -11.63 6.17 -6.54
N GLU A 164 -10.65 5.95 -5.66
CA GLU A 164 -10.61 6.51 -4.31
C GLU A 164 -9.72 7.75 -4.20
N TYR A 165 -9.16 8.22 -5.32
CA TYR A 165 -8.34 9.42 -5.36
C TYR A 165 -9.05 10.60 -4.71
N ASP A 166 -8.30 11.31 -3.88
CA ASP A 166 -8.75 12.50 -3.16
C ASP A 166 -7.56 13.45 -3.04
N GLU A 167 -7.78 14.72 -3.36
CA GLU A 167 -6.76 15.75 -3.28
C GLU A 167 -6.21 15.94 -1.85
N ASN A 168 -6.97 15.56 -0.82
CA ASN A 168 -6.51 15.53 0.56
C ASN A 168 -5.26 14.65 0.75
N ILE A 169 -5.09 13.59 -0.04
CA ILE A 169 -3.87 12.76 -0.02
C ILE A 169 -2.68 13.62 -0.43
N ARG A 170 -2.80 14.34 -1.56
CA ARG A 170 -1.76 15.26 -2.05
C ARG A 170 -1.46 16.34 -1.01
N ASN A 171 -2.50 17.02 -0.53
CA ASN A 171 -2.37 18.14 0.40
C ASN A 171 -1.69 17.74 1.70
N TYR A 172 -1.94 16.52 2.18
CA TYR A 172 -1.27 16.04 3.39
C TYR A 172 0.23 15.85 3.22
N PHE A 173 0.67 15.35 2.07
CA PHE A 173 2.09 15.10 1.81
C PHE A 173 2.84 16.32 1.28
N LEU A 174 2.16 17.38 0.82
CA LEU A 174 2.82 18.64 0.49
C LEU A 174 3.53 19.23 1.71
N GLY A 175 4.86 19.31 1.64
CA GLY A 175 5.68 19.89 2.71
C GLY A 175 5.69 19.10 4.02
N ASN A 176 5.25 17.84 4.00
CA ASN A 176 5.20 17.02 5.21
C ASN A 176 6.62 16.75 5.75
N PRO A 177 6.88 16.98 7.05
CA PRO A 177 8.22 16.89 7.62
C PRO A 177 8.77 15.47 7.76
N THR A 178 7.90 14.45 7.71
CA THR A 178 8.31 13.03 7.81
C THR A 178 8.60 12.46 6.42
N VAL A 179 7.71 12.72 5.47
CA VAL A 179 7.81 12.24 4.09
C VAL A 179 7.00 13.16 3.19
N TYR A 180 7.67 13.95 2.36
CA TYR A 180 7.00 14.97 1.55
C TYR A 180 6.77 14.47 0.13
N LEU A 181 5.70 14.96 -0.52
CA LEU A 181 5.47 14.77 -1.95
C LEU A 181 6.59 15.48 -2.72
N TRP A 182 7.49 14.73 -3.33
CA TRP A 182 8.58 15.28 -4.15
C TRP A 182 8.15 15.44 -5.60
N GLY A 183 7.37 14.48 -6.12
CA GLY A 183 6.89 14.49 -7.49
C GLY A 183 5.47 13.92 -7.61
N ALA A 184 4.66 14.55 -8.44
CA ALA A 184 3.46 13.96 -9.01
C ALA A 184 3.68 13.78 -10.51
N LEU A 185 3.59 12.54 -10.98
CA LEU A 185 3.79 12.12 -12.36
C LEU A 185 2.45 11.62 -12.91
N GLY A 186 2.16 11.89 -14.18
CA GLY A 186 0.85 11.65 -14.78
C GLY A 186 -0.23 12.65 -14.35
N LEU A 187 -1.47 12.33 -14.73
CA LEU A 187 -2.68 13.08 -14.43
C LEU A 187 -3.62 12.20 -13.62
N VAL A 188 -4.54 12.80 -12.86
CA VAL A 188 -5.46 12.06 -11.97
C VAL A 188 -6.17 10.90 -12.68
N ASN A 189 -6.64 11.15 -13.91
CA ASN A 189 -7.34 10.15 -14.74
C ASN A 189 -6.43 9.41 -15.74
N ASP A 190 -5.12 9.63 -15.70
CA ASP A 190 -4.16 9.08 -16.67
C ASP A 190 -2.77 8.97 -16.06
N PHE A 191 -2.41 7.77 -15.59
CA PHE A 191 -1.05 7.40 -15.17
C PHE A 191 -0.51 8.10 -13.91
N LEU A 192 -1.38 8.46 -12.96
CA LEU A 192 -0.95 9.12 -11.73
C LEU A 192 0.02 8.26 -10.90
N GLU A 193 1.12 8.87 -10.48
CA GLU A 193 2.07 8.37 -9.49
C GLU A 193 2.50 9.55 -8.60
N PHE A 194 2.52 9.33 -7.29
CA PHE A 194 3.08 10.26 -6.32
C PHE A 194 4.35 9.64 -5.77
N ARG A 195 5.46 10.33 -6.02
CA ARG A 195 6.75 10.01 -5.43
C ARG A 195 6.94 10.84 -4.18
N LEU A 196 6.83 10.20 -3.03
CA LEU A 196 7.17 10.82 -1.76
C LEU A 196 8.64 10.59 -1.42
N PHE A 197 9.23 11.47 -0.62
CA PHE A 197 10.66 11.44 -0.37
C PHE A 197 11.03 11.87 1.05
N THR A 198 12.06 11.22 1.59
CA THR A 198 12.61 11.50 2.94
C THR A 198 13.99 12.16 2.89
N GLY A 199 14.51 12.47 1.71
CA GLY A 199 15.92 12.82 1.52
C GLY A 199 16.81 11.61 1.22
N ARG A 200 16.33 10.39 1.45
CA ARG A 200 17.13 9.16 1.30
C ARG A 200 16.43 8.00 0.61
N TYR A 201 15.14 7.81 0.91
CA TYR A 201 14.30 6.77 0.31
C TYR A 201 13.11 7.42 -0.37
N THR A 202 12.69 6.85 -1.48
CA THR A 202 11.45 7.21 -2.18
C THR A 202 10.33 6.27 -1.74
N PHE A 203 9.11 6.77 -1.71
CA PHE A 203 7.90 6.01 -1.43
C PHE A 203 6.92 6.35 -2.53
N ASP A 204 6.74 5.42 -3.46
CA ASP A 204 5.94 5.62 -4.65
C ASP A 204 4.52 5.10 -4.39
N LEU A 205 3.54 5.97 -4.62
CA LEU A 205 2.12 5.66 -4.58
C LEU A 205 1.66 5.52 -6.03
N PHE A 206 1.20 4.34 -6.42
CA PHE A 206 0.70 4.06 -7.76
C PHE A 206 -0.81 3.94 -7.76
N TRP A 207 -1.50 4.64 -8.66
CA TRP A 207 -2.94 4.50 -8.82
C TRP A 207 -3.27 3.39 -9.81
N ALA A 208 -4.11 2.45 -9.37
CA ALA A 208 -4.62 1.35 -10.18
C ALA A 208 -6.04 1.68 -10.66
N TYR A 209 -6.17 1.92 -11.95
CA TYR A 209 -7.40 2.20 -12.66
C TYR A 209 -8.10 0.90 -13.01
N ARG A 210 -9.41 0.83 -12.79
CA ARG A 210 -10.21 -0.35 -13.15
C ARG A 210 -10.62 -0.32 -14.63
N GLU A 211 -10.48 -1.46 -15.27
CA GLU A 211 -11.18 -1.82 -16.51
C GLU A 211 -12.05 -3.06 -16.24
N ASN A 212 -12.79 -3.54 -17.24
CA ASN A 212 -13.86 -4.53 -17.06
C ASN A 212 -13.41 -5.78 -16.28
N ASP A 213 -12.25 -6.34 -16.64
CA ASP A 213 -11.74 -7.63 -16.19
C ASP A 213 -10.37 -7.55 -15.48
N HIS A 214 -9.79 -6.34 -15.39
CA HIS A 214 -8.47 -6.14 -14.80
C HIS A 214 -8.33 -4.73 -14.21
N ARG A 215 -7.20 -4.46 -13.56
CA ARG A 215 -6.77 -3.11 -13.22
C ARG A 215 -5.47 -2.80 -13.96
N TRP A 216 -5.12 -1.53 -14.11
CA TRP A 216 -3.81 -1.15 -14.60
C TRP A 216 -3.25 0.03 -13.83
N CYS A 217 -1.94 0.06 -13.65
CA CYS A 217 -1.25 1.26 -13.17
C CYS A 217 -0.29 1.81 -14.23
N GLY A 218 0.00 3.09 -14.14
CA GLY A 218 0.90 3.75 -15.09
C GLY A 218 2.36 3.40 -14.83
N TYR A 219 3.11 3.12 -15.90
CA TYR A 219 4.56 3.18 -15.93
C TYR A 219 4.97 4.10 -17.06
N GLN A 220 5.93 4.98 -16.77
CA GLN A 220 6.41 5.97 -17.73
C GLN A 220 7.90 5.80 -17.93
N ALA A 221 8.32 5.59 -19.17
CA ALA A 221 9.72 5.61 -19.55
C ALA A 221 9.90 6.69 -20.62
N GLN A 222 10.58 7.77 -20.26
CA GLN A 222 10.53 9.01 -21.02
C GLN A 222 9.06 9.41 -21.27
N ARG A 223 8.72 9.96 -22.44
CA ARG A 223 7.34 10.37 -22.75
C ARG A 223 6.43 9.21 -23.15
N VAL A 224 6.93 7.98 -23.09
CA VAL A 224 6.16 6.79 -23.47
C VAL A 224 5.39 6.29 -22.26
N LYS A 225 4.08 6.14 -22.46
CA LYS A 225 3.13 5.59 -21.50
C LYS A 225 3.01 4.08 -21.71
N TYR A 226 3.32 3.32 -20.67
CA TYR A 226 3.06 1.89 -20.59
C TYR A 226 2.08 1.55 -19.46
N ARG A 227 1.11 0.69 -19.72
CA ARG A 227 0.24 0.14 -18.69
C ARG A 227 0.88 -1.10 -18.09
N ARG A 228 0.95 -1.16 -16.77
CA ARG A 228 1.20 -2.40 -16.05
C ARG A 228 -0.16 -3.02 -15.70
N ILE A 229 -0.47 -4.15 -16.29
CA ILE A 229 -1.74 -4.87 -16.08
C ILE A 229 -1.69 -5.61 -14.75
N LEU A 230 -2.65 -5.34 -13.88
CA LEU A 230 -2.79 -5.91 -12.54
C LEU A 230 -4.08 -6.75 -12.47
N PRO A 231 -4.12 -7.80 -11.62
CA PRO A 231 -5.37 -8.54 -11.41
C PRO A 231 -6.46 -7.64 -10.81
N LEU A 232 -7.73 -8.01 -11.02
CA LEU A 232 -8.80 -7.48 -10.17
C LEU A 232 -8.46 -7.85 -8.73
N LEU A 233 -8.33 -6.85 -7.86
CA LEU A 233 -8.07 -7.00 -6.43
C LEU A 233 -9.42 -6.94 -5.69
N PRO A 234 -10.22 -8.03 -5.65
CA PRO A 234 -11.54 -8.00 -5.04
C PRO A 234 -11.49 -7.83 -3.53
N LYS A 235 -10.35 -8.15 -2.92
CA LYS A 235 -10.17 -8.13 -1.47
C LYS A 235 -8.71 -7.83 -1.11
N LEU A 236 -8.55 -7.02 -0.08
CA LEU A 236 -7.28 -6.75 0.57
C LEU A 236 -7.25 -7.45 1.93
N CYS A 237 -6.08 -7.94 2.28
CA CYS A 237 -5.75 -8.57 3.55
C CYS A 237 -4.70 -7.71 4.25
N SER A 238 -4.40 -8.03 5.50
CA SER A 238 -3.36 -7.40 6.31
C SER A 238 -2.18 -8.35 6.49
N CYS A 239 -1.01 -7.78 6.75
CA CYS A 239 0.20 -8.52 7.11
C CYS A 239 1.02 -7.77 8.16
N ASP A 240 2.00 -8.48 8.74
CA ASP A 240 3.06 -7.89 9.55
C ASP A 240 4.27 -7.56 8.67
N LEU A 241 4.78 -6.34 8.81
CA LEU A 241 6.12 -5.96 8.35
C LEU A 241 6.83 -5.18 9.46
N PHE A 242 7.79 -5.86 10.11
CA PHE A 242 8.60 -5.34 11.23
C PHE A 242 7.79 -4.92 12.47
N GLY A 243 6.71 -5.65 12.76
CA GLY A 243 5.84 -5.40 13.91
C GLY A 243 4.80 -4.32 13.67
N TYR A 244 4.51 -4.00 12.40
CA TYR A 244 3.49 -3.04 11.98
C TYR A 244 2.58 -3.64 10.94
N ARG A 245 1.29 -3.29 11.04
CA ARG A 245 0.25 -3.73 10.12
C ARG A 245 0.35 -3.00 8.78
N PHE A 246 0.28 -3.75 7.68
CA PHE A 246 0.13 -3.22 6.33
C PHE A 246 -0.91 -4.00 5.54
N SER A 247 -1.60 -3.33 4.62
CA SER A 247 -2.50 -3.97 3.68
C SER A 247 -1.74 -4.60 2.50
N ILE A 248 -2.23 -5.73 1.99
CA ILE A 248 -1.69 -6.50 0.87
C ILE A 248 -2.85 -7.11 0.04
N PRO A 249 -2.63 -7.56 -1.19
CA PRO A 249 -3.58 -8.45 -1.87
C PRO A 249 -3.81 -9.72 -1.05
N CYS A 250 -5.06 -10.21 -0.96
CA CYS A 250 -5.32 -11.52 -0.32
C CYS A 250 -4.74 -12.71 -1.10
N SER A 251 -4.46 -12.53 -2.39
CA SER A 251 -3.76 -13.50 -3.25
C SER A 251 -2.38 -12.95 -3.67
N PRO A 252 -1.40 -12.85 -2.75
CA PRO A 252 -0.11 -12.23 -3.06
C PRO A 252 0.66 -13.00 -4.13
N VAL A 253 0.53 -14.33 -4.19
CA VAL A 253 1.19 -15.17 -5.22
C VAL A 253 0.67 -14.85 -6.62
N ASP A 254 -0.65 -14.70 -6.79
CA ASP A 254 -1.24 -14.38 -8.10
C ASP A 254 -0.81 -12.99 -8.57
N TYR A 255 -0.79 -12.02 -7.66
CA TYR A 255 -0.29 -10.68 -7.92
C TYR A 255 1.19 -10.73 -8.36
N LEU A 256 2.05 -11.44 -7.63
CA LEU A 256 3.47 -11.56 -7.94
C LEU A 256 3.71 -12.35 -9.25
N ASN A 257 2.95 -13.39 -9.52
CA ASN A 257 3.03 -14.15 -10.77
C ASN A 257 2.59 -13.32 -11.98
N ASN A 258 1.59 -12.45 -11.81
CA ASN A 258 1.19 -11.51 -12.84
C ASN A 258 2.30 -10.48 -13.11
N GLU A 259 2.88 -9.89 -12.07
CA GLU A 259 3.89 -8.84 -12.21
C GLU A 259 5.25 -9.38 -12.71
N TYR A 260 5.72 -10.48 -12.13
CA TYR A 260 7.08 -11.00 -12.33
C TYR A 260 7.15 -12.26 -13.21
N GLY A 261 6.02 -12.82 -13.62
CA GLY A 261 5.94 -14.11 -14.29
C GLY A 261 5.86 -15.27 -13.30
N TYR A 262 5.28 -16.38 -13.76
CA TYR A 262 4.95 -17.52 -12.91
C TYR A 262 6.20 -18.08 -12.20
N ASP A 263 6.22 -17.95 -10.87
CA ASP A 263 7.30 -18.37 -9.97
C ASP A 263 8.70 -17.80 -10.23
N LEU A 264 8.87 -16.93 -11.23
CA LEU A 264 10.18 -16.35 -11.58
C LEU A 264 10.72 -15.42 -10.49
N TRP A 265 9.83 -14.79 -9.72
CA TRP A 265 10.19 -13.93 -8.58
C TRP A 265 10.71 -14.70 -7.37
N LYS A 266 10.58 -16.03 -7.30
CA LYS A 266 11.02 -16.80 -6.11
C LYS A 266 12.53 -16.75 -5.91
N ASN A 267 13.31 -16.58 -6.98
CA ASN A 267 14.76 -16.38 -6.91
C ASN A 267 15.11 -14.96 -7.38
N PRO A 268 16.06 -14.26 -6.75
CA PRO A 268 16.58 -12.99 -7.25
C PRO A 268 17.21 -13.18 -8.64
N LEU A 269 16.89 -12.28 -9.57
CA LEU A 269 17.58 -12.21 -10.86
C LEU A 269 18.89 -11.44 -10.69
N GLU A 270 19.97 -11.90 -11.32
CA GLU A 270 21.29 -11.27 -11.18
C GLU A 270 21.38 -9.91 -11.90
N LYS A 271 20.69 -9.73 -13.04
CA LYS A 271 20.54 -8.46 -13.79
C LYS A 271 19.27 -8.45 -14.67
N ASN A 272 18.80 -7.25 -15.03
CA ASN A 272 17.80 -6.98 -16.07
C ASN A 272 16.44 -7.68 -15.87
N TYR A 273 15.79 -7.41 -14.74
CA TYR A 273 14.38 -7.75 -14.62
C TYR A 273 13.52 -6.83 -15.49
N THR A 274 12.57 -7.42 -16.20
CA THR A 274 11.52 -6.72 -16.94
C THR A 274 10.17 -7.25 -16.47
N TRP A 275 9.24 -6.34 -16.18
CA TRP A 275 7.84 -6.69 -15.93
C TRP A 275 7.28 -7.52 -17.09
N THR A 276 6.59 -8.61 -16.76
CA THR A 276 5.95 -9.48 -17.76
C THR A 276 4.56 -8.98 -18.14
N ASN A 277 3.98 -8.09 -17.35
CA ASN A 277 2.64 -7.53 -17.48
C ASN A 277 2.63 -6.08 -18.00
N ILE A 278 3.65 -5.67 -18.74
CA ILE A 278 3.75 -4.31 -19.27
C ILE A 278 3.32 -4.24 -20.73
N GLU A 279 2.44 -3.28 -21.04
CA GLU A 279 1.90 -3.06 -22.37
C GLU A 279 2.13 -1.61 -22.80
N TYR A 280 2.56 -1.40 -24.05
CA TYR A 280 2.60 -0.06 -24.62
C TYR A 280 1.18 0.51 -24.71
N HIS A 281 1.01 1.78 -24.34
CA HIS A 281 -0.27 2.47 -24.44
C HIS A 281 -0.24 3.61 -25.46
N SER A 282 0.56 4.64 -25.21
CA SER A 282 0.67 5.81 -26.08
C SER A 282 1.89 6.66 -25.71
N ILE A 283 2.02 7.84 -26.31
CA ILE A 283 3.04 8.84 -25.98
C ILE A 283 2.31 10.10 -25.52
N TRP A 284 2.81 10.76 -24.49
CA TRP A 284 2.29 12.06 -24.07
C TRP A 284 2.44 13.08 -25.21
N ASP A 285 1.39 13.80 -25.59
CA ASP A 285 1.51 14.97 -26.45
C ASP A 285 2.18 16.13 -25.69
N ASP A 286 2.68 17.14 -26.42
CA ASP A 286 3.46 18.24 -25.83
C ASP A 286 2.67 19.00 -24.77
N ILE A 287 1.37 19.20 -24.98
CA ILE A 287 0.54 19.95 -24.04
C ILE A 287 0.30 19.11 -22.80
N SER A 288 -0.28 17.92 -22.91
CA SER A 288 -0.56 17.06 -21.74
C SER A 288 0.71 16.75 -20.94
N TRP A 289 1.84 16.59 -21.63
CA TRP A 289 3.14 16.42 -21.00
C TRP A 289 3.51 17.56 -20.04
N MET A 290 3.20 18.81 -20.42
CA MET A 290 3.44 19.97 -19.55
C MET A 290 2.62 19.92 -18.26
N TYR A 291 1.53 19.16 -18.20
CA TYR A 291 0.69 19.00 -17.01
C TYR A 291 1.01 17.75 -16.21
N ALA A 292 1.54 16.73 -16.87
CA ALA A 292 1.78 15.40 -16.29
C ALA A 292 2.94 15.35 -15.29
N VAL A 293 3.82 16.37 -15.22
CA VAL A 293 4.94 16.34 -14.26
C VAL A 293 4.93 17.58 -13.38
N ARG A 294 4.85 17.36 -12.07
CA ARG A 294 4.93 18.41 -11.03
C ARG A 294 5.95 17.98 -9.99
N LEU A 295 6.94 18.83 -9.73
CA LEU A 295 7.93 18.59 -8.68
C LEU A 295 7.75 19.62 -7.57
N TYR A 296 8.03 19.24 -6.32
CA TYR A 296 7.84 20.11 -5.17
C TYR A 296 9.09 20.18 -4.29
N THR A 297 9.22 21.27 -3.54
CA THR A 297 10.24 21.41 -2.50
C THR A 297 9.84 20.63 -1.25
N SER A 298 10.77 20.43 -0.31
CA SER A 298 10.47 19.84 1.00
C SER A 298 9.53 20.71 1.86
N LYS A 299 9.25 21.94 1.44
CA LYS A 299 8.27 22.84 2.06
C LYS A 299 6.89 22.78 1.37
N GLY A 300 6.74 21.96 0.32
CA GLY A 300 5.50 21.82 -0.43
C GLY A 300 5.29 22.87 -1.52
N GLU A 301 6.31 23.66 -1.83
CA GLU A 301 6.23 24.68 -2.89
C GLU A 301 6.44 24.02 -4.25
N LEU A 302 5.63 24.39 -5.25
CA LEU A 302 5.81 23.93 -6.62
C LEU A 302 7.16 24.44 -7.16
N ARG A 303 7.98 23.53 -7.70
CA ARG A 303 9.24 23.89 -8.34
C ARG A 303 9.00 24.39 -9.76
N GLN A 304 9.40 25.63 -10.00
CA GLN A 304 9.49 26.26 -11.32
C GLN A 304 10.93 26.73 -11.61
N ASP A 305 11.90 26.19 -10.87
CA ASP A 305 13.31 26.53 -10.94
C ASP A 305 14.03 25.75 -12.05
N LYS A 306 15.27 26.16 -12.34
CA LYS A 306 16.14 25.49 -13.31
C LYS A 306 16.31 23.99 -13.02
N TYR A 307 16.32 23.59 -11.74
CA TYR A 307 16.41 22.18 -11.35
C TYR A 307 15.23 21.38 -11.91
N ALA A 308 13.99 21.85 -11.74
CA ALA A 308 12.82 21.15 -12.28
C ALA A 308 12.87 21.06 -13.80
N ILE A 309 13.28 22.14 -14.48
CA ILE A 309 13.44 22.16 -15.93
C ILE A 309 14.48 21.13 -16.39
N ASP A 310 15.67 21.15 -15.80
CA ASP A 310 16.76 20.25 -16.14
C ASP A 310 16.37 18.79 -15.86
N TRP A 311 15.68 18.52 -14.76
CA TRP A 311 15.19 17.18 -14.44
C TRP A 311 14.19 16.67 -15.48
N ILE A 312 13.18 17.47 -15.81
CA ILE A 312 12.17 17.12 -16.84
C ILE A 312 12.84 16.95 -18.22
N THR A 313 13.77 17.83 -18.57
CA THR A 313 14.46 17.79 -19.88
C THR A 313 15.33 16.54 -20.01
N ASN A 314 16.14 16.25 -18.99
CA ASN A 314 17.11 15.15 -19.02
C ASN A 314 16.46 13.78 -18.83
N HIS A 315 15.50 13.66 -17.92
CA HIS A 315 14.87 12.37 -17.59
C HIS A 315 13.95 11.89 -18.73
N PHE A 316 13.46 12.81 -19.56
CA PHE A 316 12.49 12.52 -20.62
C PHE A 316 13.01 12.79 -22.04
N ASN A 317 14.30 13.12 -22.19
CA ASN A 317 14.99 13.37 -23.47
C ASN A 317 14.24 14.36 -24.38
N TYR A 318 13.75 15.46 -23.79
CA TYR A 318 12.94 16.47 -24.50
C TYR A 318 13.77 17.71 -24.88
N SER A 319 13.60 18.26 -26.08
CA SER A 319 14.41 19.40 -26.56
C SER A 319 13.79 20.76 -26.19
N LEU A 320 14.61 21.62 -25.58
CA LEU A 320 14.25 22.98 -25.13
C LEU A 320 13.89 23.99 -26.24
N LYS A 321 13.98 23.63 -27.53
CA LYS A 321 13.68 24.57 -28.62
C LYS A 321 12.19 24.95 -28.74
N ILE A 322 11.29 24.25 -28.04
CA ILE A 322 9.84 24.50 -27.99
C ILE A 322 9.45 25.36 -26.75
N ILE A 323 10.43 25.74 -25.91
CA ILE A 323 10.26 26.21 -24.53
C ILE A 323 10.32 27.76 -24.26
N PRO A 324 10.30 28.72 -25.21
CA PRO A 324 10.44 30.15 -24.81
C PRO A 324 9.37 30.71 -23.84
N SER A 325 8.20 30.06 -23.69
CA SER A 325 7.09 30.51 -22.83
C SER A 325 6.91 29.74 -21.52
N PHE A 326 7.75 28.74 -21.21
CA PHE A 326 7.53 27.75 -20.14
C PHE A 326 7.55 28.33 -18.71
N LEU A 327 8.31 29.40 -18.48
CA LEU A 327 8.48 29.98 -17.13
C LEU A 327 7.22 30.68 -16.58
N ASN A 328 6.28 31.09 -17.44
CA ASN A 328 5.10 31.85 -17.02
C ASN A 328 3.78 31.05 -17.09
N VAL A 329 3.81 29.78 -17.48
CA VAL A 329 2.59 29.05 -17.90
C VAL A 329 2.41 27.69 -17.22
N LEU A 330 3.36 27.17 -16.41
CA LEU A 330 3.06 25.96 -15.62
C LEU A 330 1.90 26.28 -14.68
N PRO A 331 0.70 25.72 -14.89
CA PRO A 331 -0.45 26.02 -14.05
C PRO A 331 -0.20 25.51 -12.64
N ASN A 332 -0.66 26.31 -11.69
CA ASN A 332 -0.44 26.10 -10.26
C ASN A 332 -1.08 24.80 -9.74
N GLU A 333 -2.05 24.24 -10.46
CA GLU A 333 -2.77 23.03 -10.09
C GLU A 333 -2.74 21.96 -11.19
N PRO A 334 -2.72 20.67 -10.83
CA PRO A 334 -2.98 19.60 -11.78
C PRO A 334 -4.40 19.77 -12.32
N VAL A 335 -4.53 19.93 -13.64
CA VAL A 335 -5.84 19.96 -14.27
C VAL A 335 -6.45 18.57 -14.09
N THR A 336 -7.59 18.50 -13.40
CA THR A 336 -8.51 17.37 -13.55
C THR A 336 -8.95 17.40 -15.01
N LEU A 337 -8.32 16.59 -15.87
CA LEU A 337 -8.89 16.36 -17.19
C LEU A 337 -10.32 15.85 -16.96
N PRO A 338 -11.31 16.39 -17.68
CA PRO A 338 -12.70 16.01 -17.49
C PRO A 338 -12.82 14.49 -17.55
N PRO A 339 -13.70 13.88 -16.74
CA PRO A 339 -13.89 12.44 -16.76
C PRO A 339 -14.10 12.00 -18.21
N VAL A 340 -13.33 11.00 -18.64
CA VAL A 340 -13.58 10.33 -19.91
C VAL A 340 -15.01 9.82 -19.81
N LYS A 341 -15.89 10.35 -20.67
CA LYS A 341 -17.28 9.87 -20.74
C LYS A 341 -17.23 8.36 -20.97
N ASN A 342 -17.93 7.63 -20.08
CA ASN A 342 -18.14 6.17 -20.13
C ASN A 342 -18.38 5.65 -21.54
#